data_AF-A0A524HMP6-F1
#
_entry.id   AF-A0A524HMP6-F1
#
_cell.length_a   1.000
_cell.length_b   1.000
_cell.length_c   1.000
_cell.angle_alpha   90.00
_cell.angle_beta   90.00
_cell.angle_gamma   90.00
#
_symmetry.space_group_name_H-M   'P 1'
#
loop_
_entity.id
_entity.type
_entity.pdbx_description
1 polymer ?
#
loop_
_entity_poly.entity_id
_entity_poly.type
_entity_poly.pdbx_seq_one_letter_code
_entity_poly.pdbx_strand_id
1 'polypeptide(L)'
;SRRRLIGVEDGPALVRYAQDRCAERLNHDTADLDFELERVDLLRRSNLGFLRSLDKAEWDRVGRHSERGVESVRRVFQLLAAHDLVHLRQIDRIKRTVGF
;
A
#
# COMPACT_ATOMS: atom_id res chain seq x y z
N SER A 1 6.68 4.28 6.91
CA SER A 1 5.81 4.06 5.72
C SER A 1 5.43 5.42 5.12
N ARG A 2 5.38 5.58 3.78
CA ARG A 2 5.21 6.89 3.11
C ARG A 2 4.06 7.74 3.68
N ARG A 3 2.86 7.17 3.81
CA ARG A 3 1.68 7.82 4.40
C ARG A 3 1.85 8.29 5.85
N ARG A 4 2.59 7.55 6.69
CA ARG A 4 2.92 8.02 8.05
C ARG A 4 3.89 9.20 8.00
N LEU A 5 4.86 9.16 7.08
CA LEU A 5 5.80 10.27 6.86
C LEU A 5 5.05 11.54 6.45
N ILE A 6 4.13 11.46 5.48
CA ILE A 6 3.32 12.60 5.03
C ILE A 6 2.45 13.17 6.16
N GLY A 7 1.90 12.32 7.02
CA GLY A 7 1.06 12.76 8.13
C GLY A 7 1.83 13.39 9.30
N VAL A 8 3.14 13.18 9.40
CA VAL A 8 3.96 13.66 10.53
C VAL A 8 4.91 14.80 10.11
N GLU A 9 5.48 14.72 8.92
CA GLU A 9 6.45 15.70 8.42
C GLU A 9 5.81 16.65 7.42
N ASP A 10 6.39 17.85 7.28
CA ASP A 10 5.94 18.85 6.33
C ASP A 10 6.63 18.65 4.97
N GLY A 11 5.87 18.21 3.97
CA GLY A 11 6.36 18.06 2.60
C GLY A 11 7.49 17.05 2.39
N PRO A 12 7.49 15.85 3.03
CA PRO A 12 8.63 14.95 2.96
C PRO A 12 8.87 14.41 1.55
N ALA A 13 10.15 14.17 1.23
CA ALA A 13 10.53 13.48 0.01
C ALA A 13 10.15 11.99 0.09
N LEU A 14 9.41 11.50 -0.90
CA LEU A 14 8.96 10.11 -0.98
C LEU A 14 9.79 9.38 -2.04
N VAL A 15 10.75 8.60 -1.57
CA VAL A 15 11.68 7.85 -2.43
C VAL A 15 10.98 6.64 -3.04
N ARG A 16 11.23 6.38 -4.33
CA ARG A 16 10.85 5.13 -5.01
C ARG A 16 11.57 3.94 -4.35
N TYR A 17 10.89 2.81 -4.21
CA TYR A 17 11.59 1.53 -3.97
C TYR A 17 11.44 0.66 -5.21
N ALA A 18 12.42 -0.20 -5.46
CA ALA A 18 12.42 -1.11 -6.59
C ALA A 18 11.47 -2.28 -6.32
N GLN A 19 10.17 -2.10 -6.61
CA GLN A 19 9.12 -3.07 -6.32
C GLN A 19 9.39 -4.43 -6.95
N ASP A 20 9.79 -4.48 -8.22
CA ASP A 20 10.07 -5.73 -8.93
C ASP A 20 11.23 -6.48 -8.28
N ARG A 21 12.31 -5.76 -7.92
CA ARG A 21 13.44 -6.35 -7.18
C ARG A 21 13.06 -6.84 -5.80
N CYS A 22 12.11 -6.18 -5.12
CA CYS A 22 11.59 -6.68 -3.85
C CYS A 22 10.83 -7.98 -4.06
N ALA A 23 9.96 -8.07 -5.08
CA ALA A 23 9.22 -9.28 -5.37
C ALA A 23 10.15 -10.47 -5.70
N GLU A 24 11.19 -10.22 -6.49
CA GLU A 24 12.22 -11.22 -6.82
C GLU A 24 13.02 -11.68 -5.59
N ARG A 25 13.39 -10.75 -4.69
CA ARG A 25 14.27 -11.08 -3.54
C ARG A 25 13.56 -11.63 -2.33
N LEU A 26 12.25 -11.42 -2.20
CA LEU A 26 11.50 -11.77 -0.99
C LEU A 26 10.81 -13.14 -1.08
N ASN A 27 11.18 -13.97 -2.07
CA ASN A 27 10.80 -15.38 -2.21
C ASN A 27 9.31 -15.66 -1.94
N HIS A 28 8.44 -14.85 -2.55
CA HIS A 28 6.99 -14.95 -2.38
C HIS A 28 6.41 -16.30 -2.86
N ASP A 29 7.14 -17.03 -3.69
CA ASP A 29 6.83 -18.38 -4.16
C ASP A 29 6.94 -19.46 -3.06
N THR A 30 7.75 -19.21 -2.04
CA THR A 30 7.94 -20.13 -0.89
C THR A 30 7.32 -19.61 0.41
N ALA A 31 6.56 -18.52 0.34
CA ALA A 31 5.99 -17.88 1.52
C ALA A 31 4.87 -18.73 2.13
N ASP A 32 4.81 -18.76 3.46
CA ASP A 32 3.70 -19.35 4.21
C ASP A 32 2.44 -18.49 4.00
N LEU A 33 1.42 -19.09 3.38
CA LEU A 33 0.19 -18.39 3.02
C LEU A 33 -0.56 -17.84 4.23
N ASP A 34 -0.63 -18.60 5.33
CA ASP A 34 -1.39 -18.18 6.52
C ASP A 34 -0.72 -16.97 7.17
N PHE A 35 0.61 -17.00 7.26
CA PHE A 35 1.41 -15.87 7.72
C PHE A 35 1.23 -14.64 6.82
N GLU A 36 1.25 -14.81 5.50
CA GLU A 36 1.08 -13.69 4.56
C GLU A 36 -0.33 -13.07 4.63
N LEU A 37 -1.36 -13.88 4.82
CA LEU A 37 -2.73 -13.41 5.03
C LEU A 37 -2.85 -12.63 6.35
N GLU A 38 -2.27 -13.13 7.44
CA GLU A 38 -2.20 -12.41 8.72
C GLU A 38 -1.48 -11.07 8.58
N ARG A 39 -0.34 -11.07 7.87
CA ARG A 39 0.45 -9.87 7.61
C ARG A 39 -0.35 -8.81 6.85
N VAL A 40 -1.10 -9.21 5.82
CA VAL A 40 -1.99 -8.29 5.08
C VAL A 40 -3.08 -7.72 5.98
N ASP A 41 -3.71 -8.54 6.84
CA ASP A 41 -4.73 -8.05 7.77
C ASP A 41 -4.16 -7.05 8.78
N LEU A 42 -3.02 -7.38 9.42
CA LEU A 42 -2.36 -6.51 10.38
C LEU A 42 -1.95 -5.18 9.74
N LEU A 43 -1.38 -5.21 8.54
CA LEU A 43 -1.02 -4.00 7.80
C LEU A 43 -2.27 -3.16 7.51
N ARG A 44 -3.36 -3.77 7.03
CA ARG A 44 -4.62 -3.06 6.77
C ARG A 44 -5.19 -2.43 8.03
N ARG A 45 -5.22 -3.16 9.15
CA ARG A 45 -5.65 -2.63 10.46
C ARG A 45 -4.79 -1.46 10.93
N SER A 46 -3.46 -1.59 10.85
CA SER A 46 -2.52 -0.52 11.20
C SER A 46 -2.72 0.74 10.34
N ASN A 47 -2.99 0.56 9.06
CA ASN A 47 -3.18 1.65 8.10
C ASN A 47 -4.47 2.40 8.38
N LEU A 48 -5.56 1.67 8.58
CA LEU A 48 -6.85 2.26 8.92
C LEU A 48 -6.84 2.91 10.30
N GLY A 49 -6.13 2.33 11.27
CA GLY A 49 -5.90 2.95 12.58
C GLY A 49 -5.22 4.31 12.46
N PHE A 50 -4.17 4.41 11.64
CA PHE A 50 -3.51 5.68 11.34
C PHE A 50 -4.43 6.66 10.58
N LEU A 51 -5.17 6.22 9.56
CA LEU A 51 -6.06 7.12 8.83
C LEU A 51 -7.15 7.71 9.73
N ARG A 52 -7.68 6.90 10.66
CA ARG A 52 -8.69 7.34 11.64
C ARG A 52 -8.15 8.25 12.73
N SER A 53 -6.84 8.25 12.97
CA SER A 53 -6.23 9.17 13.94
C SER A 53 -5.97 10.55 13.35
N LEU A 54 -6.21 10.76 12.05
CA LEU A 54 -6.05 12.04 11.37
C LEU A 54 -7.39 12.76 11.23
N ASP A 55 -7.40 14.05 11.51
CA ASP A 55 -8.53 14.92 11.22
C ASP A 55 -8.72 15.09 9.70
N LYS A 56 -9.94 15.44 9.27
CA LYS A 56 -10.28 15.54 7.83
C LYS A 56 -9.37 16.48 7.05
N ALA A 57 -8.90 17.57 7.66
CA ALA A 57 -7.98 18.50 7.03
C ALA A 57 -6.58 17.89 6.83
N GLU A 58 -6.14 17.02 7.74
CA GLU A 58 -4.83 16.37 7.67
C GLU A 58 -4.75 15.33 6.55
N TRP A 59 -5.89 14.89 6.01
CA TRP A 59 -5.94 14.00 4.85
C TRP A 59 -5.36 14.66 3.59
N ASP A 60 -5.32 15.99 3.56
CA ASP A 60 -4.82 16.77 2.44
C ASP A 60 -3.35 17.21 2.65
N ARG A 61 -2.70 16.79 3.76
CA ARG A 61 -1.23 16.91 3.91
C ARG A 61 -0.52 16.19 2.77
N VAL A 62 0.57 16.77 2.29
CA VAL A 62 1.29 16.31 1.10
C VAL A 62 2.76 15.99 1.35
N GLY A 63 3.28 15.02 0.59
CA GLY A 63 4.71 14.80 0.37
C GLY A 63 5.02 14.85 -1.14
N ARG A 64 6.30 14.78 -1.50
CA ARG A 64 6.76 14.82 -2.89
C ARG A 64 7.38 13.50 -3.32
N HIS A 65 6.66 12.72 -4.12
CA HIS A 65 7.14 11.50 -4.75
C HIS A 65 8.11 11.81 -5.90
N SER A 66 9.24 11.09 -5.92
CA SER A 66 10.31 11.30 -6.91
C SER A 66 9.85 11.15 -8.37
N GLU A 67 8.81 10.35 -8.60
CA GLU A 67 8.28 10.07 -9.96
C GLU A 67 6.88 10.62 -10.21
N ARG A 68 6.04 10.73 -9.17
CA ARG A 68 4.61 11.08 -9.31
C ARG A 68 4.30 12.51 -8.89
N GLY A 69 5.31 13.24 -8.42
CA GLY A 69 5.13 14.60 -7.92
C GLY A 69 4.43 14.62 -6.57
N VAL A 70 3.58 15.62 -6.35
CA VAL A 70 2.91 15.85 -5.06
C VAL A 70 1.86 14.77 -4.80
N GLU A 71 1.90 14.15 -3.62
CA GLU A 71 0.93 13.15 -3.18
C GLU A 71 0.38 13.48 -1.79
N SER A 72 -0.95 13.50 -1.66
CA SER A 72 -1.60 13.67 -0.36
C SER A 72 -1.79 12.35 0.38
N VAL A 73 -2.00 12.39 1.70
CA VAL A 73 -2.40 11.21 2.50
C VAL A 73 -3.62 10.54 1.88
N ARG A 74 -4.66 11.32 1.55
CA ARG A 74 -5.88 10.85 0.87
C ARG A 74 -5.55 10.08 -0.41
N ARG A 75 -4.71 10.64 -1.27
CA ARG A 75 -4.33 10.01 -2.54
C ARG A 75 -3.60 8.69 -2.31
N VAL A 76 -2.69 8.65 -1.35
CA VAL A 76 -1.96 7.41 -1.01
C VAL A 76 -2.92 6.31 -0.52
N PHE A 77 -3.92 6.63 0.30
CA PHE A 77 -4.91 5.65 0.74
C PHE A 77 -5.84 5.18 -0.38
N GLN A 78 -6.24 6.08 -1.30
CA GLN A 78 -7.00 5.69 -2.50
C GLN A 78 -6.19 4.75 -3.40
N LEU A 79 -4.89 5.01 -3.58
CA LEU A 79 -4.00 4.14 -4.34
C LEU A 79 -3.88 2.75 -3.70
N LEU A 80 -3.78 2.67 -2.37
CA LEU A 80 -3.76 1.39 -1.64
C LEU A 80 -5.07 0.62 -1.83
N ALA A 81 -6.22 1.27 -1.68
CA ALA A 81 -7.52 0.62 -1.87
C ALA A 81 -7.71 0.14 -3.32
N ALA A 82 -7.31 0.94 -4.30
CA ALA A 82 -7.37 0.55 -5.71
C ALA A 82 -6.44 -0.64 -6.01
N HIS A 83 -5.25 -0.66 -5.42
CA HIS A 83 -4.29 -1.75 -5.55
C HIS A 83 -4.84 -3.09 -5.02
N ASP A 84 -5.51 -3.08 -3.87
CA ASP A 84 -6.16 -4.27 -3.32
C ASP A 84 -7.21 -4.83 -4.29
N LEU A 85 -8.04 -3.96 -4.89
CA LEU A 85 -9.04 -4.36 -5.88
C LEU A 85 -8.40 -4.95 -7.15
N VAL A 86 -7.27 -4.40 -7.60
CA VAL A 86 -6.54 -4.93 -8.77
C VAL A 86 -6.06 -6.35 -8.51
N HIS A 87 -5.47 -6.61 -7.34
CA HIS A 87 -4.96 -7.96 -7.02
C HIS A 87 -6.06 -8.97 -6.74
N LEU A 88 -7.17 -8.58 -6.12
CA LEU A 88 -8.34 -9.47 -5.98
C LEU A 88 -8.84 -9.92 -7.35
N ARG A 89 -8.97 -8.99 -8.32
CA ARG A 89 -9.35 -9.33 -9.70
C ARG A 89 -8.32 -10.21 -10.39
N GLN A 90 -7.04 -10.01 -10.12
CA GLN A 90 -5.97 -10.85 -10.66
C GLN A 90 -6.08 -12.28 -10.13
N ILE A 91 -6.32 -12.47 -8.82
CA ILE A 91 -6.54 -13.78 -8.20
C ILE A 91 -7.77 -14.46 -8.81
N ASP A 92 -8.89 -13.74 -8.92
CA ASP A 92 -10.11 -14.29 -9.53
C ASP A 92 -9.89 -14.73 -10.98
N ARG A 93 -9.14 -13.94 -11.77
CA ARG A 93 -8.77 -14.31 -13.13
C ARG A 93 -7.92 -15.57 -13.16
N ILE A 94 -6.94 -15.69 -12.26
CA ILE A 94 -6.07 -16.87 -12.18
C ILE A 94 -6.91 -18.10 -11.82
N LYS A 95 -7.76 -18.03 -10.79
CA LYS A 95 -8.65 -19.13 -10.38
C LYS A 95 -9.49 -19.65 -11.55
N ARG A 96 -10.14 -18.74 -12.30
CA ARG A 96 -10.91 -19.09 -13.50
C ARG A 96 -10.05 -19.74 -14.58
N THR A 97 -8.81 -19.29 -14.74
CA THR A 97 -7.87 -19.82 -15.75
C THR A 97 -7.41 -21.24 -15.39
N VAL A 98 -7.24 -21.55 -14.11
CA VAL A 98 -6.79 -22.86 -13.62
C VAL A 98 -7.93 -23.80 -13.21
N GLY A 99 -9.20 -23.42 -13.44
CA GLY A 99 -10.37 -24.29 -13.26
C GLY A 99 -10.94 -24.32 -11.84
N PHE A 100 -10.72 -23.28 -11.03
CA PHE A 100 -11.35 -23.06 -9.72
C PHE A 100 -12.45 -22.00 -9.75
#